data_AF-A0A0F3NHI7-F1
#
_entry.id   AF-A0A0F3NHI7-F1
#
_cell.length_a   1.000
_cell.length_b   1.000
_cell.length_c   1.000
_cell.angle_alpha   90.00
_cell.angle_beta   90.00
_cell.angle_gamma   90.00
#
_symmetry.space_group_name_H-M   'P 1'
#
loop_
_entity.id
_entity.type
_entity.pdbx_description
1 polymer ?
#
loop_
_entity_poly.entity_id
_entity_poly.type
_entity_poly.pdbx_seq_one_letter_code
_entity_poly.pdbx_strand_id
1 'polypeptide(L)' 'MFVSISKTESMVAIRLVLDAEEISVHKDVESVLGNANACALTTHNVQAYFMTLLCKEYGATLRYDPENALVEVVLAL' A
#
# COMPACT_ATOMS: atom_id res chain seq x y z
N MET A 1 3.81 11.32 -5.50
CA MET A 1 2.74 10.87 -4.57
C MET A 1 1.83 11.96 -3.96
N PHE A 2 0.53 11.66 -3.81
CA PHE A 2 -0.37 12.30 -2.83
C PHE A 2 -0.92 11.25 -1.85
N VAL A 3 -0.89 11.53 -0.55
CA VAL A 3 -1.41 10.63 0.50
C VAL A 3 -2.55 11.30 1.24
N SER A 4 -3.68 10.60 1.37
CA SER A 4 -4.77 11.00 2.25
C SER A 4 -5.12 9.89 3.22
N ILE A 5 -5.37 10.28 4.47
CA ILE A 5 -5.78 9.37 5.53
C ILE A 5 -7.16 9.81 5.99
N SER A 6 -8.10 8.87 6.01
CA SER A 6 -9.44 9.07 6.57
C SER A 6 -9.68 8.05 7.66
N LYS A 7 -10.28 8.49 8.76
CA LYS A 7 -10.61 7.65 9.91
C LYS A 7 -12.07 7.87 10.29
N THR A 8 -12.76 6.77 10.55
CA THR A 8 -14.09 6.75 11.16
C THR A 8 -14.01 5.94 12.46
N GLU A 9 -15.13 5.76 13.15
CA GLU A 9 -15.19 4.92 14.36
C GLU A 9 -14.90 3.45 14.06
N SER A 10 -15.19 2.95 12.85
CA SER A 10 -15.09 1.54 12.50
C SER A 10 -14.00 1.20 11.48
N MET A 11 -13.31 2.20 10.92
CA MET A 11 -12.24 1.95 9.94
C MET A 11 -11.23 3.09 9.84
N VAL A 12 -10.03 2.72 9.43
CA VAL A 12 -8.98 3.62 8.91
C VAL A 12 -8.76 3.28 7.45
N ALA A 13 -8.82 4.27 6.57
CA ALA A 13 -8.48 4.13 5.15
C ALA A 13 -7.35 5.08 4.76
N ILE A 14 -6.32 4.52 4.15
CA ILE A 14 -5.18 5.24 3.56
C ILE A 14 -5.31 5.16 2.05
N ARG A 15 -5.35 6.30 1.38
CA ARG A 15 -5.38 6.40 -0.08
C ARG A 15 -4.11 7.07 -0.58
N LEU A 16 -3.45 6.41 -1.53
CA LEU A 16 -2.26 6.92 -2.21
C LEU A 16 -2.60 7.08 -3.69
N VAL A 17 -2.40 8.29 -4.20
CA VAL A 17 -2.39 8.54 -5.65
C VAL A 17 -0.93 8.54 -6.07
N LEU A 18 -0.57 7.56 -6.89
CA LEU A 18 0.77 7.33 -7.38
C LEU A 18 1.02 8.18 -8.63
N ASP A 19 2.22 8.74 -8.74
CA ASP A 19 2.68 9.31 -10.01
C ASP A 19 3.25 8.22 -10.95
N ALA A 20 3.56 8.59 -12.19
CA ALA A 20 3.99 7.65 -13.22
C ALA A 20 5.29 6.91 -12.87
N GLU A 21 6.19 7.53 -12.11
CA GLU A 21 7.42 6.89 -11.62
C GLU A 21 7.09 5.85 -10.54
N GLU A 22 6.22 6.20 -9.60
CA GLU A 22 5.74 5.33 -8.52
C GLU A 22 4.92 4.14 -9.03
N ILE A 23 4.14 4.28 -10.10
CA ILE A 23 3.42 3.16 -10.74
C ILE A 23 4.40 2.07 -11.22
N SER A 24 5.57 2.46 -11.75
CA SER A 24 6.58 1.50 -12.20
C SER A 24 7.17 0.72 -11.04
N VAL A 25 7.31 1.37 -9.88
CA VAL A 25 7.79 0.77 -8.62
C VAL A 25 6.71 -0.10 -7.98
N HIS A 26 5.43 0.25 -8.14
CA HIS A 26 4.34 -0.48 -7.52
C HIS A 26 3.96 -1.79 -8.25
N LYS A 27 4.39 -2.01 -9.49
CA LYS A 27 4.33 -3.34 -10.13
C LYS A 27 5.11 -4.41 -9.35
N ASP A 28 6.10 -3.99 -8.55
CA ASP A 28 6.82 -4.89 -7.65
C ASP A 28 6.10 -5.13 -6.32
N VAL A 29 5.01 -4.43 -5.99
CA VAL A 29 4.31 -4.62 -4.70
C VAL A 29 3.71 -6.02 -4.58
N GLU A 30 3.19 -6.61 -5.66
CA GLU A 30 2.75 -8.01 -5.63
C GLU A 30 3.92 -8.97 -5.34
N SER A 31 5.12 -8.66 -5.84
CA SER A 31 6.35 -9.40 -5.55
C SER A 31 6.79 -9.21 -4.08
N VAL A 32 6.72 -7.99 -3.55
CA VAL A 32 7.03 -7.65 -2.15
C VAL A 32 6.01 -8.28 -1.19
N LEU A 33 4.72 -8.28 -1.55
CA LEU A 33 3.64 -8.94 -0.80
C LEU A 33 3.88 -10.45 -0.70
N GLY A 34 4.44 -11.07 -1.73
CA GLY A 34 4.82 -12.49 -1.72
C GLY A 34 5.94 -12.83 -0.74
N ASN A 35 6.90 -11.92 -0.53
CA ASN A 35 8.19 -12.25 0.11
C ASN A 35 8.71 -11.17 1.08
N ALA A 36 7.84 -10.63 1.94
CA ALA A 36 8.13 -9.56 2.91
C ALA A 36 9.40 -9.78 3.77
N ASN A 37 9.77 -11.04 4.04
CA ASN A 37 10.94 -11.39 4.86
C ASN A 37 12.29 -11.32 4.11
N ALA A 38 12.27 -11.18 2.77
CA ALA A 38 13.48 -11.23 1.93
C ALA A 38 13.83 -9.88 1.30
N CYS A 39 12.97 -8.86 1.41
CA CYS A 39 13.17 -7.58 0.76
C CYS A 39 13.98 -6.63 1.65
N ALA A 40 15.17 -6.22 1.20
CA ALA A 40 15.90 -5.13 1.85
C ALA A 40 15.10 -3.84 1.72
N LEU A 41 14.77 -3.21 2.85
CA LEU A 41 14.05 -1.95 2.88
C LEU A 41 14.91 -0.84 2.26
N THR A 42 14.40 -0.24 1.21
CA THR A 42 14.94 0.96 0.56
C THR A 42 13.91 2.09 0.68
N THR A 43 14.34 3.33 0.47
CA THR A 43 13.40 4.47 0.37
C THR A 43 12.32 4.27 -0.69
N HIS A 44 12.56 3.39 -1.68
CA HIS A 44 11.68 3.17 -2.81
C HIS A 44 10.63 2.07 -2.55
N ASN A 45 10.88 1.13 -1.63
CA ASN A 45 9.96 0.01 -1.36
C ASN A 45 9.39 0.02 0.07
N VAL A 46 9.83 0.94 0.94
CA VAL A 46 9.38 1.01 2.35
C VAL A 46 7.87 1.18 2.47
N GLN A 47 7.25 1.91 1.54
CA GLN A 47 5.79 2.08 1.49
C GLN A 47 5.09 0.76 1.17
N ALA A 48 5.54 0.04 0.13
CA ALA A 48 5.03 -1.26 -0.24
C ALA A 48 5.17 -2.29 0.90
N TYR A 49 6.28 -2.23 1.64
CA TYR A 49 6.49 -3.05 2.83
C TYR A 49 5.49 -2.75 3.95
N PHE A 50 5.28 -1.47 4.30
CA PHE A 50 4.30 -1.11 5.33
C PHE A 50 2.88 -1.49 4.93
N MET A 51 2.50 -1.31 3.66
CA MET A 51 1.20 -1.77 3.17
C MET A 51 1.06 -3.30 3.27
N THR A 52 2.14 -4.05 2.97
CA THR A 52 2.19 -5.51 3.12
C THR A 52 1.99 -5.93 4.57
N LEU A 53 2.66 -5.25 5.51
CA LEU A 53 2.55 -5.50 6.95
C LEU A 53 1.11 -5.26 7.44
N LEU A 54 0.48 -4.15 7.02
CA LEU A 54 -0.92 -3.85 7.34
C LEU A 54 -1.86 -4.96 6.85
N CYS A 55 -1.63 -5.49 5.65
CA CYS A 55 -2.46 -6.54 5.09
C CYS A 55 -2.25 -7.90 5.81
N LYS A 56 -0.98 -8.30 6.02
CA LYS A 56 -0.65 -9.62 6.58
C LYS A 56 -0.89 -9.74 8.09
N GLU A 57 -0.47 -8.74 8.85
CA GLU A 57 -0.45 -8.81 10.32
C GLU A 57 -1.72 -8.21 10.94
N TYR A 58 -2.33 -7.24 10.27
CA TYR A 58 -3.47 -6.49 10.81
C TYR A 58 -4.78 -6.73 10.04
N GLY A 59 -4.77 -7.59 9.01
CA GLY A 59 -5.97 -7.92 8.25
C GLY A 59 -6.52 -6.76 7.43
N ALA A 60 -5.69 -5.76 7.11
CA ALA A 60 -6.10 -4.70 6.21
C ALA A 60 -6.37 -5.25 4.80
N THR A 61 -7.30 -4.62 4.09
CA THR A 61 -7.61 -4.92 2.70
C THR A 61 -6.93 -3.91 1.79
N LEU A 62 -6.35 -4.38 0.68
CA LEU A 62 -5.71 -3.53 -0.32
C LEU A 62 -6.50 -3.58 -1.62
N ARG A 63 -6.79 -2.40 -2.18
CA ARG A 63 -7.40 -2.21 -3.49
C ARG A 63 -6.48 -1.36 -4.36
N TYR A 64 -6.24 -1.82 -5.59
CA TYR A 64 -5.48 -1.08 -6.59
C TYR A 64 -6.40 -0.76 -7.78
N ASP A 65 -6.46 0.53 -8.14
CA ASP A 65 -7.14 1.04 -9.32
C ASP A 65 -6.08 1.62 -10.28
N PRO A 66 -5.71 0.88 -11.35
CA PRO A 66 -4.67 1.30 -12.27
C PRO A 66 -5.09 2.47 -13.18
N GLU A 67 -6.38 2.70 -13.41
CA GLU A 67 -6.85 3.79 -14.28
C GLU A 67 -6.60 5.16 -13.63
N ASN A 68 -6.75 5.22 -12.31
CA ASN A 68 -6.54 6.43 -11.52
C ASN A 68 -5.21 6.44 -10.75
N ALA A 69 -4.35 5.43 -10.99
CA ALA A 69 -3.11 5.22 -10.24
C ALA A 69 -3.32 5.25 -8.71
N LEU A 70 -4.44 4.68 -8.25
CA LEU A 70 -4.88 4.78 -6.87
C LEU A 70 -4.63 3.46 -6.14
N VAL A 71 -3.96 3.54 -5.00
CA VAL A 71 -3.87 2.45 -4.01
C VAL A 71 -4.68 2.85 -2.78
N GLU A 72 -5.55 1.96 -2.32
CA GLU A 72 -6.32 2.15 -1.10
C GLU A 72 -6.08 0.97 -0.15
N VAL A 73 -5.73 1.28 1.09
CA VAL A 73 -5.57 0.31 2.18
C VAL A 73 -6.61 0.61 3.26
N VAL A 74 -7.45 -0.36 3.59
CA VAL A 74 -8.53 -0.21 4.58
C VAL A 74 -8.34 -1.21 5.71
N LEU A 75 -8.23 -0.70 6.92
CA LEU A 75 -8.20 -1.46 8.17
C LEU A 75 -9.51 -1.25 8.93
N ALA A 76 -10.24 -2.32 9.19
CA ALA A 76 -11.40 -2.28 10.08
C ALA A 76 -10.92 -2.23 11.55
N LEU A 77 -11.61 -1.44 12.39
CA LEU A 77 -11.30 -1.26 13.81
C LEU A 77 -12.19 -2.10 14.72
#